data_AF-A0A1K1QTN6-F1
#
_entry.id   AF-A0A1K1QTN6-F1
#
_cell.length_a   1.000
_cell.length_b   1.000
_cell.length_c   1.000
_cell.angle_alpha   90.00
_cell.angle_beta   90.00
_cell.angle_gamma   90.00
#
_symmetry.space_group_name_H-M   'P 1'
#
loop_
_entity.id
_entity.type
_entity.pdbx_description
1 polymer ?
#
loop_
_entity_poly.entity_id
_entity_poly.type
_entity_poly.pdbx_seq_one_letter_code
_entity_poly.pdbx_strand_id
1 'polypeptide(L)'
;MSFLKTSRMTLRERLALHIGYEAAVQAPGFAGGPEVLQKAGKRFIRVGSQYFIPHTLQEIVLLGVPHEATGAAAIVRTVYAGAFEGKLVRSGLDFVELLVTREEEEEELLMLIPFGQIVSLEKLE
;
A
#
# COMPACT_ATOMS: atom_id res chain seq x y z
N MET A 1 -1.40 20.24 -13.16
CA MET A 1 -2.08 19.24 -12.31
C MET A 1 -1.25 19.01 -11.07
N SER A 2 -1.87 18.88 -9.90
CA SER A 2 -1.15 18.60 -8.64
C SER A 2 -0.51 17.20 -8.69
N PHE A 3 0.78 17.10 -8.36
CA PHE A 3 1.49 15.83 -8.22
C PHE A 3 0.85 14.94 -7.14
N LEU A 4 0.49 15.56 -6.01
CA LEU A 4 -0.19 14.87 -4.91
C LEU A 4 -1.70 14.94 -5.15
N LYS A 5 -2.30 13.82 -5.55
CA LYS A 5 -3.75 13.63 -5.55
C LYS A 5 -4.18 13.26 -4.13
N THR A 6 -4.61 14.24 -3.35
CA THR A 6 -5.03 14.04 -1.96
C THR A 6 -6.45 13.51 -1.86
N SER A 7 -6.67 12.60 -0.91
CA SER A 7 -7.96 12.01 -0.57
C SER A 7 -8.20 12.13 0.93
N ARG A 8 -9.44 12.41 1.35
CA ARG A 8 -9.84 12.39 2.77
C ARG A 8 -10.04 10.98 3.33
N MET A 9 -9.60 9.96 2.61
CA MET A 9 -9.73 8.55 2.98
C MET A 9 -8.58 8.11 3.88
N THR A 10 -8.89 7.33 4.91
CA THR A 10 -7.89 6.66 5.77
C THR A 10 -7.48 5.31 5.19
N LEU A 11 -6.34 4.77 5.63
CA LEU A 11 -5.84 3.44 5.29
C LEU A 11 -6.86 2.38 5.65
N ARG A 12 -7.49 2.52 6.82
CA ARG A 12 -8.57 1.63 7.27
C ARG A 12 -9.74 1.61 6.30
N GLU A 13 -10.20 2.78 5.86
CA GLU A 13 -11.30 2.89 4.90
C GLU A 13 -10.90 2.33 3.55
N ARG A 14 -9.65 2.57 3.11
CA ARG A 14 -9.14 2.01 1.87
C ARG A 14 -9.09 0.49 1.92
N LEU A 15 -8.62 -0.11 3.01
CA LEU A 15 -8.61 -1.55 3.21
C LEU A 15 -10.03 -2.13 3.30
N ALA A 16 -10.97 -1.41 3.88
CA ALA A 16 -12.36 -1.86 3.96
C ALA A 16 -13.01 -2.07 2.58
N LEU A 17 -12.56 -1.33 1.55
CA LEU A 17 -13.03 -1.50 0.16
C LEU A 17 -12.52 -2.79 -0.50
N HIS A 18 -11.52 -3.45 0.07
CA HIS A 18 -10.90 -4.67 -0.48
C HIS A 18 -11.09 -5.89 0.42
N ILE A 19 -12.06 -5.86 1.32
CA ILE A 19 -12.44 -7.07 2.06
C ILE A 19 -12.88 -8.14 1.04
N GLY A 20 -12.32 -9.34 1.17
CA GLY A 20 -12.54 -10.45 0.24
C GLY A 20 -11.46 -10.61 -0.83
N TYR A 21 -10.59 -9.63 -1.03
CA TYR A 21 -9.40 -9.75 -1.89
C TYR A 21 -8.20 -10.27 -1.10
N GLU A 22 -7.21 -10.79 -1.82
CA GLU A 22 -5.95 -11.20 -1.22
C GLU A 22 -5.09 -9.99 -0.88
N ALA A 23 -4.38 -10.11 0.24
CA ALA A 23 -3.41 -9.14 0.68
C ALA A 23 -2.16 -9.85 1.20
N ALA A 24 -1.00 -9.37 0.79
CA ALA A 24 0.27 -9.72 1.40
C ALA A 24 0.69 -8.57 2.32
N VAL A 25 1.18 -8.90 3.52
CA VAL A 25 1.56 -7.90 4.52
C VAL A 25 3.03 -8.06 4.90
N GLN A 26 3.73 -6.94 4.97
CA GLN A 26 5.14 -6.90 5.35
C GLN A 26 5.34 -6.03 6.59
N ALA A 27 6.20 -6.48 7.50
CA ALA A 27 6.55 -5.78 8.73
C ALA A 27 8.01 -6.11 9.13
N PRO A 28 8.61 -5.36 10.07
CA PRO A 28 9.96 -5.67 10.54
C PRO A 28 10.05 -7.10 11.10
N GLY A 29 10.88 -7.94 10.48
CA GLY A 29 11.04 -9.35 10.86
C GLY A 29 9.88 -10.27 10.46
N PHE A 30 8.95 -9.82 9.62
CA PHE A 30 7.80 -10.60 9.18
C PHE A 30 7.43 -10.29 7.72
N ALA A 31 7.33 -11.34 6.90
CA ALA A 31 6.77 -11.27 5.55
C ALA A 31 5.67 -12.34 5.45
N GLY A 32 4.41 -11.89 5.38
CA GLY A 32 3.26 -12.76 5.21
C GLY A 32 2.94 -12.93 3.73
N GLY A 33 2.76 -14.18 3.29
CA GLY A 33 2.31 -14.48 1.94
C GLY A 33 0.87 -13.99 1.66
N PRO A 34 0.41 -14.12 0.41
CA PRO A 34 -0.95 -13.79 0.00
C PRO A 34 -2.00 -14.55 0.80
N GLU A 35 -2.86 -13.83 1.51
CA GLU A 35 -3.99 -14.39 2.26
C GLU A 35 -5.18 -13.42 2.18
N VAL A 36 -6.41 -13.91 2.36
CA VAL A 36 -7.61 -13.07 2.18
C VAL A 36 -7.71 -12.00 3.27
N LEU A 37 -7.90 -10.74 2.88
CA LEU A 37 -8.27 -9.66 3.77
C LEU A 37 -9.72 -9.84 4.22
N GLN A 38 -9.91 -10.32 5.45
CA GLN A 38 -11.22 -10.66 5.99
C GLN A 38 -11.88 -9.49 6.73
N LYS A 39 -11.10 -8.55 7.27
CA LYS A 39 -11.64 -7.44 8.08
C LYS A 39 -10.71 -6.24 8.11
N ALA A 40 -11.29 -5.04 8.08
CA ALA A 40 -10.63 -3.76 8.40
C ALA A 40 -11.29 -3.11 9.62
N GLY A 41 -10.88 -3.52 10.83
CA GLY A 41 -11.37 -3.00 12.09
C GLY A 41 -10.79 -1.64 12.47
N LYS A 42 -11.21 -1.10 13.62
CA LYS A 42 -10.75 0.22 14.11
C LYS A 42 -9.25 0.28 14.41
N ARG A 43 -8.67 -0.84 14.88
CA ARG A 43 -7.25 -0.94 15.27
C ARG A 43 -6.49 -2.03 14.53
N PHE A 44 -7.21 -3.10 14.16
CA PHE A 44 -6.62 -4.28 13.54
C PHE A 44 -7.28 -4.56 12.20
N ILE A 45 -6.49 -5.04 11.25
CA ILE A 45 -6.97 -5.77 10.08
C ILE A 45 -6.81 -7.27 10.34
N ARG A 46 -7.63 -8.08 9.66
CA ARG A 46 -7.49 -9.53 9.68
C ARG A 46 -7.16 -10.01 8.28
N VAL A 47 -6.02 -10.66 8.13
CA VAL A 47 -5.57 -11.29 6.89
C VAL A 47 -5.38 -12.77 7.19
N GLY A 48 -6.16 -13.62 6.53
CA GLY A 48 -6.25 -15.05 6.87
C GLY A 48 -6.68 -15.29 8.33
N SER A 49 -5.88 -16.06 9.06
CA SER A 49 -6.12 -16.37 10.48
C SER A 49 -5.52 -15.34 11.46
N GLN A 50 -4.76 -14.36 10.97
CA GLN A 50 -3.93 -13.47 11.79
C GLN A 50 -4.47 -12.03 11.82
N TYR A 51 -4.16 -11.32 12.90
CA TYR A 51 -4.52 -9.92 13.10
C TYR A 51 -3.28 -9.03 13.07
N PHE A 52 -3.36 -7.93 12.33
CA PHE A 52 -2.25 -7.00 12.13
C PHE A 52 -2.68 -5.58 12.49
N ILE A 53 -1.75 -4.76 12.97
CA ILE A 53 -1.96 -3.34 13.22
C ILE A 53 -1.48 -2.57 11.98
N PRO A 54 -2.36 -1.96 11.17
CA PRO A 54 -1.97 -1.46 9.86
C PRO A 54 -0.85 -0.42 9.86
N HIS A 55 -0.82 0.48 10.84
CA HIS A 55 0.18 1.55 10.90
C HIS A 55 1.58 1.08 11.34
N THR A 56 1.71 -0.14 11.86
CA THR A 56 3.01 -0.74 12.20
C THR A 56 3.59 -1.60 11.06
N LEU A 57 2.82 -1.83 10.00
CA LEU A 57 3.27 -2.55 8.83
C LEU A 57 4.19 -1.65 8.00
N GLN A 58 5.15 -2.26 7.31
CA GLN A 58 5.99 -1.60 6.31
C GLN A 58 5.16 -1.29 5.07
N GLU A 59 4.45 -2.30 4.56
CA GLU A 59 3.59 -2.19 3.39
C GLU A 59 2.50 -3.26 3.40
N ILE A 60 1.44 -3.00 2.64
CA ILE A 60 0.36 -3.93 2.37
C ILE A 60 0.18 -3.97 0.85
N VAL A 61 0.38 -5.13 0.24
CA VAL A 61 0.14 -5.34 -1.20
C VAL A 61 -1.25 -5.94 -1.36
N LEU A 62 -2.08 -5.32 -2.18
CA LEU A 62 -3.41 -5.80 -2.53
C LEU A 62 -3.34 -6.55 -3.86
N LEU A 63 -3.80 -7.80 -3.86
CA LEU A 63 -3.66 -8.74 -4.97
C LEU A 63 -5.03 -9.05 -5.60
N GLY A 64 -5.01 -9.29 -6.91
CA GLY A 64 -6.22 -9.59 -7.68
C GLY A 64 -7.22 -8.43 -7.76
N VAL A 65 -6.79 -7.19 -7.45
CA VAL A 65 -7.63 -6.00 -7.52
C VAL A 65 -7.50 -5.37 -8.90
N PRO A 66 -8.58 -5.31 -9.70
CA PRO A 66 -8.56 -4.56 -10.95
C PRO A 66 -8.31 -3.09 -10.65
N HIS A 67 -7.29 -2.50 -11.26
CA HIS A 67 -6.97 -1.08 -11.10
C HIS A 67 -6.93 -0.39 -12.47
N GLU A 68 -7.89 0.49 -12.72
CA GLU A 68 -7.89 1.39 -13.90
C GLU A 68 -7.08 2.68 -13.64
N ALA A 69 -6.52 2.81 -12.43
CA ALA A 69 -5.92 4.06 -11.98
C ALA A 69 -4.54 4.26 -12.61
N THR A 70 -4.35 5.40 -13.27
CA THR A 70 -3.02 5.89 -13.64
C THR A 70 -2.45 6.71 -12.49
N GLY A 71 -1.19 6.46 -12.14
CA GLY A 71 -0.44 7.24 -11.15
C GLY A 71 0.63 8.12 -11.80
N ALA A 72 1.12 9.10 -11.05
CA ALA A 72 2.26 9.91 -11.47
C ALA A 72 3.57 9.19 -11.11
N ALA A 73 4.52 9.08 -12.05
CA ALA A 73 5.82 8.50 -11.77
C ALA A 73 6.52 9.24 -10.61
N ALA A 74 7.05 8.47 -9.66
CA ALA A 74 7.64 9.00 -8.45
C ALA A 74 8.75 8.08 -7.92
N ILE A 75 9.76 8.70 -7.29
CA ILE A 75 10.68 8.02 -6.38
C ILE A 75 10.08 8.11 -4.98
N VAL A 76 9.96 6.95 -4.34
CA VAL A 76 9.46 6.80 -2.97
C VAL A 76 10.63 6.35 -2.10
N ARG A 77 10.92 7.12 -1.04
CA ARG A 77 11.90 6.73 -0.03
C ARG A 77 11.18 6.24 1.22
N THR A 78 11.52 5.05 1.66
CA THR A 78 10.97 4.42 2.87
C THR A 78 12.02 4.26 3.96
N VAL A 79 11.56 4.07 5.19
CA VAL A 79 12.43 3.78 6.33
C VAL A 79 12.99 2.35 6.32
N TYR A 80 12.44 1.45 5.49
CA TYR A 80 12.74 0.02 5.53
C TYR A 80 13.44 -0.53 4.28
N ALA A 81 13.16 0.02 3.08
CA ALA A 81 13.71 -0.48 1.82
C ALA A 81 14.56 0.54 1.05
N GLY A 82 14.78 1.74 1.62
CA GLY A 82 15.46 2.82 0.90
C GLY A 82 14.56 3.44 -0.16
N ALA A 83 15.13 3.83 -1.30
CA ALA A 83 14.42 4.50 -2.38
C ALA A 83 14.12 3.54 -3.54
N PHE A 84 12.89 3.60 -4.07
CA PHE A 84 12.46 2.84 -5.25
C PHE A 84 11.50 3.66 -6.10
N GLU A 85 11.33 3.27 -7.36
CA GLU A 85 10.40 3.91 -8.29
C GLU A 85 9.02 3.26 -8.24
N GLY A 86 7.98 4.06 -8.42
CA GLY A 86 6.61 3.60 -8.57
C GLY A 86 5.72 4.70 -9.13
N LYS A 87 4.43 4.40 -9.32
CA LYS A 87 3.43 5.39 -9.73
C LYS A 87 2.56 5.76 -8.55
N LEU A 88 2.63 7.01 -8.12
CA LEU A 88 1.77 7.55 -7.07
C LEU A 88 0.35 7.74 -7.58
N VAL A 89 -0.56 6.88 -7.10
CA VAL A 89 -1.98 6.91 -7.46
C VAL A 89 -2.72 7.96 -6.63
N ARG A 90 -2.48 7.97 -5.31
CA ARG A 90 -3.08 8.91 -4.37
C ARG A 90 -2.32 8.97 -3.05
N SER A 91 -2.57 10.06 -2.33
CA SER A 91 -2.19 10.24 -0.94
C SER A 91 -3.46 10.33 -0.09
N GLY A 92 -3.63 9.41 0.86
CA GLY A 92 -4.71 9.42 1.84
C GLY A 92 -4.39 10.32 3.04
N LEU A 93 -5.12 10.14 4.13
CA LEU A 93 -4.86 10.86 5.39
C LEU A 93 -3.66 10.30 6.16
N ASP A 94 -3.37 9.01 6.02
CA ASP A 94 -2.39 8.26 6.80
C ASP A 94 -1.63 7.20 5.97
N PHE A 95 -1.76 7.23 4.63
CA PHE A 95 -1.08 6.30 3.72
C PHE A 95 -0.87 6.88 2.32
N VAL A 96 0.08 6.31 1.57
CA VAL A 96 0.16 6.46 0.11
C VAL A 96 -0.26 5.17 -0.58
N GLU A 97 -0.82 5.32 -1.78
CA GLU A 97 -1.14 4.23 -2.69
C GLU A 97 -0.25 4.34 -3.93
N LEU A 98 0.47 3.27 -4.21
CA LEU A 98 1.44 3.17 -5.28
C LEU A 98 1.11 1.98 -6.19
N LEU A 99 1.42 2.13 -7.46
CA LEU A 99 1.61 0.99 -8.37
C LEU A 99 3.10 0.76 -8.51
N VAL A 100 3.54 -0.47 -8.27
CA VAL A 100 4.95 -0.85 -8.32
C VAL A 100 5.10 -2.08 -9.20
N THR A 101 6.02 -2.04 -10.15
CA THR A 101 6.44 -3.21 -10.91
C THR A 101 7.60 -3.88 -10.17
N ARG A 102 7.51 -5.19 -9.92
CA ARG A 102 8.59 -6.00 -9.36
C ARG A 102 9.10 -6.97 -10.41
N GLU A 103 10.39 -7.28 -10.39
CA GLU A 103 11.06 -8.09 -11.43
C GLU A 103 10.44 -9.48 -11.64
N GLU A 104 9.75 -10.03 -10.64
CA GLU A 104 9.13 -11.36 -10.66
C GLU A 104 7.62 -11.33 -10.94
N GLU A 105 7.02 -10.15 -11.12
CA GLU A 105 5.57 -9.99 -11.23
C GLU A 105 5.18 -9.51 -12.64
N GLU A 106 4.26 -10.23 -13.29
CA GLU A 106 3.78 -9.87 -14.64
C GLU A 106 2.88 -8.61 -14.63
N GLU A 107 2.29 -8.29 -13.47
CA GLU A 107 1.35 -7.18 -13.30
C GLU A 107 1.86 -6.13 -12.29
N GLU A 108 1.42 -4.88 -12.46
CA GLU A 108 1.68 -3.83 -11.47
C GLU A 108 0.97 -4.14 -10.14
N LEU A 109 1.71 -4.11 -9.04
CA LEU A 109 1.18 -4.37 -7.72
C LEU A 109 0.63 -3.10 -7.09
N LEU A 110 -0.60 -3.16 -6.57
CA LEU A 110 -1.20 -2.09 -5.78
C LEU A 110 -0.69 -2.15 -4.34
N MET A 111 0.15 -1.20 -3.98
CA MET A 111 0.80 -1.14 -2.67
C MET A 111 0.26 0.01 -1.83
N LEU A 112 -0.07 -0.28 -0.58
CA LEU A 112 -0.45 0.71 0.44
C LEU A 112 0.67 0.81 1.47
N ILE A 113 1.22 2.01 1.64
CA ILE A 113 2.30 2.27 2.60
C ILE A 113 1.82 3.29 3.63
N PRO A 114 1.80 2.96 4.94
CA PRO A 114 1.48 3.92 5.98
C PRO A 114 2.47 5.09 5.98
N PHE A 115 2.01 6.32 6.25
CA PHE A 115 2.91 7.49 6.26
C PHE A 115 4.06 7.37 7.26
N GLY A 116 3.88 6.64 8.36
CA GLY A 116 4.96 6.36 9.30
C GLY A 116 6.15 5.61 8.70
N GLN A 117 5.99 5.03 7.50
CA GLN A 117 7.03 4.31 6.78
C GLN A 117 7.64 5.10 5.60
N ILE A 118 7.08 6.28 5.29
CA ILE A 118 7.53 7.14 4.18
C ILE A 118 8.47 8.23 4.71
N VAL A 119 9.63 8.37 4.06
CA VAL A 119 10.61 9.45 4.32
C VAL A 119 10.42 10.60 3.32
N SER A 120 10.33 10.31 2.03
CA SER A 120 10.12 11.30 0.97
C SER A 120 9.38 10.73 -0.23
N LEU A 121 8.75 11.62 -1.00
CA LEU A 121 8.13 11.35 -2.30
C LEU A 121 8.62 12.43 -3.27
N GLU A 122 9.22 12.00 -4.37
CA GLU A 122 9.79 12.88 -5.39
C GLU A 122 9.15 12.56 -6.73
N LYS A 123 8.71 13.58 -7.47
CA LYS A 123 8.11 13.38 -8.78
C LYS A 123 9.22 13.09 -9.80
N LEU A 124 9.04 12.06 -10.63
CA LEU A 124 9.85 11.84 -11.82
C LEU A 124 9.27 12.68 -12.98
N GLU A 125 10.13 13.46 -13.64
CA GLU A 125 9.77 14.31 -14.78
C GLU A 125 9.62 13.53 -16.08
#